data_AF-A0A7G9XZT7-F1
#
_entry.id   AF-A0A7G9XZT7-F1
#
_cell.length_a   1.000
_cell.length_b   1.000
_cell.length_c   1.000
_cell.angle_alpha   90.00
_cell.angle_beta   90.00
_cell.angle_gamma   90.00
#
_symmetry.space_group_name_H-M   'P 1'
#
loop_
_entity.id
_entity.type
_entity.pdbx_description
1 polymer ?
#
loop_
_entity_poly.entity_id
_entity_poly.type
_entity_poly.pdbx_seq_one_letter_code
_entity_poly.pdbx_strand_id
1 'polypeptide(L)'
;MVLCSYYTWLSEWHLFNWDDVPGNDSESLLMFLRDCLDIKWAERAEILKSADGKTVHVIENENSAEITIDEETEKATLQISDGRTHDLKVIRRDGKIDLHFEEEWECPLDALPGEKHCYWHKEEDEKVPTEEQLEELKEKKILGVYLKKAYLEGAYLQGAYLLRAELQEAYLLRTELQRANLEAANLQGTNISEANLKEAGLKWAELQKADLRLANLQGANLHEANLQGADLWMVELQRANFYGAKFTSKTDLNDSVLIGANLFHSYFDEAKSFRNATVFQNEGGKEINEIVGDVLGSWFTRILKKGNKYQVKIISKLTFFNIAKVLKKKSCSPLFLKPSVLDMGTIENKASGVAAKLHGKGLVRYVGTGDRIIFFDWSSGCVIKNPENWWRFEGSLISVEELTDLLLKDDEVQSEFIYRESRASLYEASYEVYNNLYNFYIANGRLDQAAHVHYRRGEAHRKLRWARGGLKNRARSIFDLLILRTLTEYGDKISRPIFISGLVIGLFAFLFWISDGIVKNVNGEPATPDWVDYLYHSITTFTSLGYSNIQPNLAAGHLPQVLVAAESGLGVLMMALIIFVVTYQVSR
;
A
#
# COMPACT_ATOMS: atom_id res chain seq x y z
N MET A 1 16.37 -16.65 -5.84
CA MET A 1 17.79 -16.30 -6.13
C MET A 1 18.09 -14.80 -6.01
N VAL A 2 17.28 -13.87 -6.53
CA VAL A 2 17.59 -12.41 -6.46
C VAL A 2 17.39 -11.79 -5.06
N LEU A 3 16.52 -12.35 -4.23
CA LEU A 3 16.23 -11.82 -2.88
C LEU A 3 17.26 -12.18 -1.79
N CYS A 4 18.33 -12.91 -2.12
CA CYS A 4 19.40 -13.20 -1.16
C CYS A 4 20.37 -12.04 -0.89
N SER A 5 20.12 -10.88 -1.48
CA SER A 5 21.04 -9.75 -1.52
C SER A 5 20.77 -8.66 -0.48
N TYR A 6 19.84 -8.87 0.44
CA TYR A 6 19.32 -7.80 1.30
C TYR A 6 20.11 -7.53 2.60
N TYR A 7 21.12 -8.33 2.95
CA TYR A 7 21.85 -8.19 4.23
C TYR A 7 23.38 -8.08 4.09
N THR A 8 23.89 -7.73 2.90
CA THR A 8 25.30 -7.90 2.53
C THR A 8 26.14 -6.63 2.68
N TRP A 9 26.83 -6.45 3.80
CA TRP A 9 27.94 -5.49 3.94
C TRP A 9 29.24 -6.22 4.31
N LEU A 10 30.30 -5.93 3.55
CA LEU A 10 31.68 -6.39 3.67
C LEU A 10 31.93 -7.87 3.33
N SER A 11 33.01 -8.07 2.58
CA SER A 11 33.72 -9.33 2.30
C SER A 11 33.31 -10.53 3.18
N GLU A 12 32.87 -11.60 2.52
CA GLU A 12 32.38 -12.87 3.07
C GLU A 12 30.95 -12.80 3.70
N TRP A 13 30.00 -13.48 3.04
CA TRP A 13 28.51 -13.47 3.11
C TRP A 13 27.73 -13.93 4.39
N HIS A 14 27.50 -13.13 5.44
CA HIS A 14 26.72 -13.60 6.60
C HIS A 14 25.21 -13.82 6.30
N LEU A 15 24.67 -15.04 6.46
CA LEU A 15 23.26 -15.44 6.29
C LEU A 15 22.42 -15.17 7.53
N PHE A 16 22.84 -15.73 8.66
CA PHE A 16 22.23 -15.57 9.97
C PHE A 16 23.21 -16.10 11.01
N ASN A 17 23.10 -15.61 12.23
CA ASN A 17 23.89 -16.09 13.33
C ASN A 17 23.31 -17.42 13.84
N TRP A 18 24.11 -18.48 13.79
CA TRP A 18 23.71 -19.82 14.19
C TRP A 18 23.28 -19.87 15.66
N ASP A 19 23.95 -19.12 16.53
CA ASP A 19 23.72 -19.16 17.97
C ASP A 19 22.43 -18.45 18.38
N ASP A 20 21.95 -17.51 17.56
CA ASP A 20 20.72 -16.75 17.77
C ASP A 20 19.49 -17.38 17.05
N VAL A 21 19.60 -18.65 16.63
CA VAL A 21 18.51 -19.47 16.05
C VAL A 21 18.24 -20.71 16.92
N PRO A 22 16.99 -20.98 17.35
CA PRO A 22 15.82 -20.10 17.29
C PRO A 22 15.97 -18.89 18.24
N GLY A 23 15.48 -17.72 17.84
CA GLY A 23 15.77 -16.44 18.50
C GLY A 23 15.71 -15.24 17.54
N ASN A 24 16.55 -14.24 17.76
CA ASN A 24 16.53 -12.96 17.03
C ASN A 24 16.74 -13.12 15.51
N ASP A 25 17.47 -14.14 15.08
CA ASP A 25 17.83 -14.36 13.67
C ASP A 25 16.95 -15.43 13.00
N SER A 26 15.88 -15.87 13.66
CA SER A 26 14.93 -16.82 13.07
C SER A 26 14.25 -16.28 11.83
N GLU A 27 13.89 -14.99 11.82
CA GLU A 27 13.28 -14.36 10.65
C GLU A 27 14.27 -14.31 9.47
N SER A 28 15.55 -14.06 9.73
CA SER A 28 16.60 -14.06 8.70
C SER A 28 16.75 -15.43 8.04
N LEU A 29 16.71 -16.52 8.82
CA LEU A 29 16.72 -17.89 8.31
C LEU A 29 15.45 -18.18 7.48
N LEU A 30 14.25 -17.88 7.99
CA LEU A 30 13.00 -18.14 7.27
C LEU A 30 12.91 -17.32 5.99
N MET A 31 13.35 -16.07 6.03
CA MET A 31 13.45 -15.18 4.88
C MET A 31 14.43 -15.73 3.84
N PHE A 32 15.61 -16.22 4.26
CA PHE A 32 16.57 -16.87 3.35
C PHE A 32 15.92 -18.05 2.62
N LEU A 33 15.28 -18.96 3.35
CA LEU A 33 14.60 -20.10 2.74
C LEU A 33 13.49 -19.63 1.78
N ARG A 34 12.66 -18.68 2.20
CA ARG A 34 11.55 -18.14 1.40
C ARG A 34 12.02 -17.45 0.12
N ASP A 35 13.01 -16.57 0.25
CA ASP A 35 13.29 -15.55 -0.75
C ASP A 35 14.53 -15.90 -1.61
N CYS A 36 15.54 -16.52 -1.01
CA CYS A 36 16.71 -17.00 -1.73
C CYS A 36 16.41 -18.30 -2.46
N LEU A 37 15.80 -19.24 -1.74
CA LEU A 37 15.57 -20.61 -2.20
C LEU A 37 14.13 -20.86 -2.68
N ASP A 38 13.26 -19.86 -2.72
CA ASP A 38 11.84 -19.98 -3.16
C ASP A 38 11.06 -21.06 -2.36
N ILE A 39 11.36 -21.19 -1.06
CA ILE A 39 10.74 -22.15 -0.15
C ILE A 39 9.55 -21.46 0.54
N LYS A 40 8.42 -21.36 -0.18
CA LYS A 40 7.24 -20.61 0.27
C LYS A 40 6.64 -21.11 1.58
N TRP A 41 6.80 -22.39 1.91
CA TRP A 41 6.28 -22.95 3.14
C TRP A 41 7.05 -22.49 4.39
N ALA A 42 8.26 -21.93 4.22
CA ALA A 42 9.06 -21.41 5.33
C ALA A 42 8.37 -20.24 6.08
N GLU A 43 7.42 -19.53 5.46
CA GLU A 43 6.69 -18.41 6.08
C GLU A 43 5.92 -18.79 7.36
N ARG A 44 5.56 -20.07 7.51
CA ARG A 44 4.79 -20.57 8.67
C ARG A 44 5.54 -21.61 9.48
N ALA A 45 6.76 -21.94 9.06
CA ALA A 45 7.51 -23.05 9.60
C ALA A 45 7.97 -22.79 11.04
N GLU A 46 7.97 -23.86 11.82
CA GLU A 46 8.53 -23.87 13.17
C GLU A 46 10.02 -24.20 13.10
N ILE A 47 10.85 -23.45 13.84
CA ILE A 47 12.30 -23.66 13.90
C ILE A 47 12.65 -24.34 15.22
N LEU A 48 13.32 -25.48 15.14
CA LEU A 48 13.80 -26.27 16.27
C LEU A 48 15.30 -26.49 16.13
N LYS A 49 16.07 -26.27 17.20
CA LYS A 49 17.50 -26.58 17.26
C LYS A 49 17.73 -27.83 18.09
N SER A 50 18.59 -28.72 17.62
CA SER A 50 18.93 -29.98 18.29
C SER A 50 19.61 -29.72 19.64
N ALA A 51 19.54 -30.69 20.55
CA ALA A 51 20.08 -30.55 21.91
C ALA A 51 21.61 -30.43 21.96
N ASP A 52 22.30 -30.92 20.92
CA ASP A 52 23.75 -30.74 20.73
C ASP A 52 24.12 -29.42 20.04
N GLY A 53 23.11 -28.65 19.59
CA GLY A 53 23.28 -27.37 18.91
C GLY A 53 23.83 -27.45 17.49
N LYS A 54 24.00 -28.65 16.93
CA LYS A 54 24.66 -28.87 15.62
C LYS A 54 23.70 -28.88 14.43
N THR A 55 22.41 -29.05 14.69
CA THR A 55 21.39 -29.15 13.65
C THR A 55 20.21 -28.22 13.94
N VAL A 56 19.76 -27.51 12.92
CA VAL A 56 18.53 -26.70 12.94
C VAL A 56 17.53 -27.31 11.97
N HIS A 57 16.34 -27.63 12.47
CA HIS A 57 15.21 -28.12 11.70
C HIS A 57 14.19 -27.00 11.53
N VAL A 58 13.75 -26.79 10.30
CA VAL A 58 12.66 -25.88 9.93
C VAL A 58 11.54 -26.74 9.38
N ILE A 59 10.38 -26.79 10.04
CA ILE A 59 9.33 -27.77 9.77
C ILE A 59 7.99 -27.07 9.53
N GLU A 60 7.31 -27.41 8.44
CA GLU A 60 5.93 -26.99 8.17
C GLU A 60 5.14 -28.19 7.61
N ASN A 61 4.32 -28.81 8.46
CA ASN A 61 3.54 -30.02 8.15
C ASN A 61 4.42 -31.18 7.64
N GLU A 62 4.33 -31.55 6.36
CA GLU A 62 5.12 -32.62 5.73
C GLU A 62 6.43 -32.11 5.09
N ASN A 63 6.65 -30.79 5.06
CA ASN A 63 7.87 -30.20 4.52
C ASN A 63 8.86 -29.93 5.65
N SER A 64 10.15 -30.15 5.36
CA SER A 64 11.22 -29.85 6.29
C SER A 64 12.46 -29.34 5.56
N ALA A 65 13.24 -28.52 6.26
CA ALA A 65 14.59 -28.16 5.89
C ALA A 65 15.48 -28.40 7.11
N GLU A 66 16.62 -29.02 6.88
CA GLU A 66 17.59 -29.38 7.90
C GLU A 66 18.92 -28.72 7.55
N ILE A 67 19.45 -27.95 8.48
CA ILE A 67 20.79 -27.37 8.36
C ILE A 67 21.66 -28.06 9.40
N THR A 68 22.77 -28.62 8.97
CA THR A 68 23.72 -29.32 9.86
C THR A 68 25.09 -28.70 9.71
N ILE A 69 25.68 -28.29 10.83
CA ILE A 69 27.05 -27.76 10.89
C ILE A 69 28.04 -28.90 11.12
N ASP A 70 29.05 -28.96 10.27
CA ASP A 70 30.24 -29.75 10.49
C ASP A 70 31.37 -28.86 11.04
N GLU A 71 31.67 -29.05 12.32
CA GLU A 71 32.69 -28.29 13.04
C GLU A 71 34.13 -28.66 12.62
N GLU A 72 34.35 -29.81 11.98
CA GLU A 72 35.67 -30.25 11.53
C GLU A 72 36.03 -29.67 10.16
N THR A 73 35.02 -29.44 9.31
CA THR A 73 35.23 -28.97 7.92
C THR A 73 34.88 -27.50 7.69
N GLU A 74 34.41 -26.78 8.72
CA GLU A 74 33.94 -25.39 8.63
C GLU A 74 32.89 -25.19 7.52
N LYS A 75 32.04 -26.20 7.33
CA LYS A 75 30.94 -26.20 6.37
C LYS A 75 29.64 -26.54 7.06
N ALA A 76 28.56 -26.03 6.50
CA ALA A 76 27.22 -26.45 6.86
C ALA A 76 26.48 -26.89 5.61
N THR A 77 25.63 -27.90 5.76
CA THR A 77 24.83 -28.42 4.66
C THR A 77 23.38 -28.15 4.96
N LEU A 78 22.69 -27.52 4.01
CA LEU A 78 21.25 -27.34 4.03
C LEU A 78 20.61 -28.39 3.13
N GLN A 79 19.81 -29.27 3.71
CA GLN A 79 18.99 -30.26 3.01
C GLN A 79 17.52 -29.89 3.10
N ILE A 80 16.81 -29.96 1.99
CA ILE A 80 15.38 -29.63 1.92
C ILE A 80 14.61 -30.89 1.54
N SER A 81 13.41 -31.06 2.10
CA SER A 81 12.55 -32.24 1.86
C SER A 81 12.15 -32.45 0.40
N ASP A 82 12.34 -31.43 -0.47
CA ASP A 82 12.15 -31.52 -1.92
C ASP A 82 13.37 -32.09 -2.68
N GLY A 83 14.44 -32.46 -1.96
CA GLY A 83 15.66 -33.07 -2.49
C GLY A 83 16.78 -32.08 -2.83
N ARG A 84 16.56 -30.77 -2.69
CA ARG A 84 17.63 -29.77 -2.88
C ARG A 84 18.61 -29.81 -1.71
N THR A 85 19.89 -29.67 -2.05
CA THR A 85 20.99 -29.55 -1.10
C THR A 85 21.84 -28.34 -1.45
N HIS A 86 22.20 -27.54 -0.46
CA HIS A 86 23.05 -26.37 -0.61
C HIS A 86 24.20 -26.43 0.40
N ASP A 87 25.41 -26.15 -0.09
CA ASP A 87 26.57 -25.99 0.76
C ASP A 87 26.65 -24.54 1.26
N LEU A 88 26.93 -24.40 2.55
CA LEU A 88 27.09 -23.14 3.24
C LEU A 88 28.48 -23.09 3.88
N LYS A 89 29.15 -21.95 3.79
CA LYS A 89 30.42 -21.72 4.47
C LYS A 89 30.15 -21.28 5.92
N VAL A 90 30.91 -21.83 6.87
CA VAL A 90 30.82 -21.46 8.29
C VAL A 90 31.94 -20.47 8.60
N ILE A 91 31.61 -19.32 9.18
CA ILE A 91 32.59 -18.32 9.61
C ILE A 91 32.42 -18.07 11.10
N ARG A 92 33.54 -18.04 11.83
CA ARG A 92 33.55 -17.75 13.27
C ARG A 92 34.05 -16.32 13.51
N ARG A 93 33.21 -15.45 14.08
CA ARG A 93 33.55 -14.09 14.48
C ARG A 93 33.15 -13.86 15.94
N ASP A 94 34.08 -13.35 16.75
CA ASP A 94 33.85 -13.00 18.17
C ASP A 94 33.20 -14.10 19.03
N GLY A 95 33.47 -15.37 18.73
CA GLY A 95 32.92 -16.52 19.46
C GLY A 95 31.50 -16.93 19.07
N LYS A 96 30.92 -16.30 18.04
CA LYS A 96 29.67 -16.72 17.41
C LYS A 96 29.90 -17.37 16.04
N ILE A 97 28.96 -18.20 15.62
CA ILE A 97 28.99 -18.90 14.34
C ILE A 97 28.03 -18.24 13.32
N ASP A 98 28.54 -17.91 12.15
CA ASP A 98 27.80 -17.31 11.04
C ASP A 98 27.82 -18.24 9.81
N LEU A 99 26.69 -18.40 9.11
CA LEU A 99 26.59 -19.23 7.91
C LEU A 99 26.59 -18.39 6.63
N HIS A 100 27.11 -18.89 5.51
CA HIS A 100 27.34 -18.12 4.27
C HIS A 100 26.92 -18.88 3.01
N PHE A 101 26.27 -18.24 2.01
CA PHE A 101 25.82 -18.89 0.76
C PHE A 101 26.88 -18.76 -0.35
N GLU A 102 27.19 -19.85 -1.04
CA GLU A 102 28.22 -19.89 -2.10
C GLU A 102 27.53 -19.98 -3.47
N GLU A 103 27.43 -18.85 -4.19
CA GLU A 103 27.28 -18.88 -5.66
C GLU A 103 28.64 -18.56 -6.27
N GLU A 104 29.25 -19.53 -6.96
CA GLU A 104 30.43 -19.31 -7.80
C GLU A 104 30.03 -18.49 -9.03
N TRP A 105 30.05 -17.16 -8.92
CA TRP A 105 30.00 -16.26 -10.07
C TRP A 105 31.41 -15.75 -10.38
N GLU A 106 31.89 -16.01 -11.59
CA GLU A 106 33.17 -15.50 -12.10
C GLU A 106 32.95 -14.36 -13.10
N CYS A 107 33.84 -13.37 -13.08
CA CYS A 107 33.78 -12.23 -13.99
C CYS A 107 33.97 -12.69 -15.45
N PRO A 108 33.14 -12.24 -16.41
CA PRO A 108 33.30 -12.60 -17.82
C PRO A 108 34.53 -11.97 -18.50
N LEU A 109 35.31 -11.17 -17.77
CA LEU A 109 36.49 -10.49 -18.26
C LEU A 109 37.74 -11.09 -17.62
N ASP A 110 38.71 -11.42 -18.47
CA ASP A 110 40.02 -11.84 -18.02
C ASP A 110 40.73 -10.71 -17.25
N ALA A 111 41.54 -11.09 -16.28
CA ALA A 111 42.43 -10.14 -15.62
C ALA A 111 43.46 -9.59 -16.60
N LEU A 112 43.84 -8.31 -16.43
CA LEU A 112 44.90 -7.70 -17.24
C LEU A 112 46.23 -8.45 -17.02
N PRO A 113 47.16 -8.45 -18.00
CA PRO A 113 48.43 -9.16 -17.85
C PRO A 113 49.19 -8.74 -16.59
N GLY A 114 49.34 -9.68 -15.65
CA GLY A 114 50.00 -9.44 -14.36
C GLY A 114 49.07 -9.03 -13.21
N GLU A 115 47.77 -8.90 -13.45
CA GLU A 115 46.76 -8.60 -12.42
C GLU A 115 45.96 -9.85 -12.05
N LYS A 116 45.42 -9.88 -10.82
CA LYS A 116 44.57 -10.98 -10.32
C LYS A 116 43.08 -10.78 -10.64
N HIS A 117 42.68 -9.55 -10.91
CA HIS A 117 41.30 -9.15 -11.14
C HIS A 117 41.24 -8.34 -12.42
N CYS A 118 40.08 -8.30 -13.08
CA CYS A 118 39.88 -7.38 -14.20
C CYS A 118 39.83 -5.92 -13.69
N TYR A 119 39.88 -4.97 -14.63
CA TYR A 119 39.83 -3.54 -14.33
C TYR A 119 38.68 -3.16 -13.37
N TRP A 120 37.49 -3.77 -13.55
CA TRP A 120 36.31 -3.46 -12.77
C TRP A 120 36.36 -4.01 -11.35
N HIS A 121 37.00 -5.16 -11.12
CA HIS A 121 37.11 -5.80 -9.80
C HIS A 121 38.36 -5.41 -9.02
N LYS A 122 39.25 -4.64 -9.63
CA LYS A 122 40.43 -4.11 -8.96
C LYS A 122 40.00 -3.04 -7.93
N GLU A 123 40.38 -3.21 -6.67
CA GLU A 123 40.09 -2.25 -5.58
C GLU A 123 41.01 -1.02 -5.65
N GLU A 124 40.81 -0.19 -6.67
CA GLU A 124 41.52 1.06 -6.90
C GLU A 124 40.52 2.22 -6.81
N ASP A 125 40.67 3.09 -5.81
CA ASP A 125 39.89 4.32 -5.65
C ASP A 125 40.16 5.28 -6.82
N GLU A 126 39.26 6.23 -7.08
CA GLU A 126 39.51 7.36 -7.99
C GLU A 126 39.72 6.96 -9.46
N LYS A 127 39.19 5.81 -9.86
CA LYS A 127 39.20 5.37 -11.27
C LYS A 127 38.60 6.45 -12.18
N VAL A 128 39.23 6.60 -13.34
CA VAL A 128 38.75 7.42 -14.45
C VAL A 128 38.58 6.51 -15.67
N PRO A 129 37.45 5.79 -15.79
CA PRO A 129 37.24 4.88 -16.92
C PRO A 129 37.18 5.65 -18.24
N THR A 130 37.78 5.07 -19.29
CA THR A 130 37.65 5.60 -20.65
C THR A 130 36.26 5.31 -21.21
N GLU A 131 35.85 6.01 -22.28
CA GLU A 131 34.59 5.72 -22.98
C GLU A 131 34.50 4.25 -23.44
N GLU A 132 35.61 3.66 -23.90
CA GLU A 132 35.65 2.24 -24.29
C GLU A 132 35.36 1.32 -23.10
N GLN A 133 35.89 1.64 -21.93
CA GLN A 133 35.61 0.91 -20.69
C GLN A 133 34.13 1.09 -20.29
N LEU A 134 33.59 2.31 -20.35
CA LEU A 134 32.19 2.56 -20.03
C LEU A 134 31.23 1.82 -20.98
N GLU A 135 31.57 1.69 -22.26
CA GLU A 135 30.82 0.84 -23.20
C GLU A 135 30.95 -0.65 -22.87
N GLU A 136 32.13 -1.14 -22.49
CA GLU A 136 32.30 -2.52 -22.01
C GLU A 136 31.40 -2.81 -20.80
N LEU A 137 31.30 -1.87 -19.86
CA LEU A 137 30.44 -1.97 -18.68
C LEU A 137 28.94 -2.06 -19.02
N LYS A 138 28.51 -1.45 -20.14
CA LYS A 138 27.12 -1.52 -20.61
C LYS A 138 26.82 -2.82 -21.34
N GLU A 139 27.77 -3.30 -22.13
CA GLU A 139 27.62 -4.52 -22.92
C GLU A 139 27.75 -5.79 -22.07
N LYS A 140 28.64 -5.76 -21.07
CA LYS A 140 28.96 -6.91 -20.22
C LYS A 140 28.18 -6.81 -18.91
N LYS A 141 27.56 -7.92 -18.51
CA LYS A 141 26.90 -8.04 -17.21
C LYS A 141 27.93 -8.32 -16.12
N ILE A 142 28.62 -7.28 -15.67
CA ILE A 142 29.65 -7.37 -14.63
C ILE A 142 29.00 -7.09 -13.27
N LEU A 143 29.06 -8.05 -12.35
CA LEU A 143 28.54 -7.92 -10.99
C LEU A 143 29.59 -7.33 -10.06
N GLY A 144 29.19 -6.50 -9.11
CA GLY A 144 30.07 -6.08 -8.01
C GLY A 144 31.27 -5.25 -8.45
N VAL A 145 31.08 -4.34 -9.41
CA VAL A 145 32.18 -3.49 -9.90
C VAL A 145 32.66 -2.53 -8.81
N TYR A 146 33.97 -2.34 -8.71
CA TYR A 146 34.61 -1.42 -7.80
C TYR A 146 34.84 -0.07 -8.47
N LEU A 147 34.07 0.93 -8.07
CA LEU A 147 34.07 2.30 -8.59
C LEU A 147 34.05 3.34 -7.47
N LYS A 148 34.59 2.99 -6.31
CA LYS A 148 34.70 3.89 -5.17
C LYS A 148 35.49 5.14 -5.55
N LYS A 149 34.93 6.32 -5.25
CA LYS A 149 35.46 7.64 -5.63
C LYS A 149 35.73 7.82 -7.13
N ALA A 150 35.19 6.97 -7.99
CA ALA A 150 35.43 7.07 -9.43
C ALA A 150 34.90 8.40 -10.00
N TYR A 151 35.59 8.93 -11.00
CA TYR A 151 35.18 10.14 -11.72
C TYR A 151 34.35 9.73 -12.94
N LEU A 152 33.04 9.92 -12.84
CA LEU A 152 32.03 9.51 -13.84
C LEU A 152 31.12 10.70 -14.22
N GLU A 153 31.58 11.93 -14.00
CA GLU A 153 30.80 13.13 -14.32
C GLU A 153 30.40 13.15 -15.80
N GLY A 154 29.10 13.27 -16.06
CA GLY A 154 28.55 13.29 -17.40
C GLY A 154 28.64 11.97 -18.18
N ALA A 155 28.99 10.85 -17.53
CA ALA A 155 29.13 9.56 -18.21
C ALA A 155 27.77 9.05 -18.77
N TYR A 156 27.83 8.38 -19.92
CA TYR A 156 26.66 7.80 -20.60
C TYR A 156 26.45 6.34 -20.21
N LEU A 157 25.77 6.09 -19.09
CA LEU A 157 25.55 4.77 -18.50
C LEU A 157 24.10 4.29 -18.62
N GLN A 158 23.38 4.74 -19.66
CA GLN A 158 22.00 4.35 -19.88
C GLN A 158 21.87 2.83 -20.04
N GLY A 159 21.05 2.21 -19.20
CA GLY A 159 20.85 0.75 -19.18
C GLY A 159 22.04 -0.06 -18.64
N ALA A 160 23.06 0.58 -18.06
CA ALA A 160 24.24 -0.11 -17.54
C ALA A 160 23.88 -1.12 -16.44
N TYR A 161 24.65 -2.20 -16.36
CA TYR A 161 24.48 -3.24 -15.35
C TYR A 161 25.47 -3.01 -14.20
N LEU A 162 25.00 -2.31 -13.17
CA LEU A 162 25.76 -1.90 -11.98
C LEU A 162 25.23 -2.61 -10.72
N LEU A 163 24.78 -3.86 -10.87
CA LEU A 163 24.25 -4.64 -9.76
C LEU A 163 25.36 -4.84 -8.71
N ARG A 164 25.09 -4.44 -7.46
CA ARG A 164 26.06 -4.46 -6.34
C ARG A 164 27.32 -3.63 -6.57
N ALA A 165 27.29 -2.63 -7.44
CA ALA A 165 28.44 -1.76 -7.65
C ALA A 165 28.85 -1.03 -6.36
N GLU A 166 30.14 -1.02 -6.06
CA GLU A 166 30.74 -0.25 -4.96
C GLU A 166 31.08 1.15 -5.50
N LEU A 167 30.20 2.12 -5.27
CA LEU A 167 30.26 3.46 -5.84
C LEU A 167 30.44 4.53 -4.75
N GLN A 168 30.84 4.18 -3.54
CA GLN A 168 30.90 5.13 -2.42
C GLN A 168 31.75 6.34 -2.78
N GLU A 169 31.24 7.54 -2.45
CA GLU A 169 31.90 8.82 -2.74
C GLU A 169 32.23 9.05 -4.24
N ALA A 170 31.67 8.27 -5.17
CA ALA A 170 31.87 8.47 -6.60
C ALA A 170 31.24 9.79 -7.08
N TYR A 171 31.86 10.39 -8.10
CA TYR A 171 31.44 11.62 -8.74
C TYR A 171 30.58 11.29 -9.97
N LEU A 172 29.27 11.29 -9.78
CA LEU A 172 28.22 10.96 -10.76
C LEU A 172 27.37 12.20 -11.11
N LEU A 173 27.93 13.40 -11.03
CA LEU A 173 27.26 14.64 -11.42
C LEU A 173 26.83 14.56 -12.89
N ARG A 174 25.57 14.86 -13.19
CA ARG A 174 25.00 14.86 -14.58
C ARG A 174 25.13 13.54 -15.35
N THR A 175 25.30 12.42 -14.66
CA THR A 175 25.40 11.11 -15.33
C THR A 175 24.06 10.69 -15.93
N GLU A 176 24.08 10.06 -17.10
CA GLU A 176 22.89 9.48 -17.73
C GLU A 176 22.77 8.00 -17.32
N LEU A 177 21.89 7.69 -16.37
CA LEU A 177 21.69 6.37 -15.74
C LEU A 177 20.27 5.83 -15.96
N GLN A 178 19.57 6.27 -17.01
CA GLN A 178 18.18 5.89 -17.22
C GLN A 178 18.10 4.37 -17.44
N ARG A 179 17.17 3.71 -16.75
CA ARG A 179 17.02 2.24 -16.78
C ARG A 179 18.28 1.45 -16.40
N ALA A 180 19.30 2.08 -15.80
CA ALA A 180 20.44 1.37 -15.25
C ALA A 180 19.98 0.46 -14.11
N ASN A 181 20.64 -0.68 -13.95
CA ASN A 181 20.42 -1.56 -12.82
C ASN A 181 21.46 -1.30 -11.74
N LEU A 182 21.07 -0.56 -10.70
CA LEU A 182 21.83 -0.23 -9.50
C LEU A 182 21.26 -0.96 -8.28
N GLU A 183 20.60 -2.10 -8.47
CA GLU A 183 20.06 -2.89 -7.36
C GLU A 183 21.21 -3.34 -6.44
N ALA A 184 21.01 -3.16 -5.14
CA ALA A 184 21.99 -3.36 -4.08
C ALA A 184 23.33 -2.61 -4.28
N ALA A 185 23.38 -1.55 -5.09
CA ALA A 185 24.58 -0.74 -5.26
C ALA A 185 24.86 0.11 -4.00
N ASN A 186 26.15 0.25 -3.67
CA ASN A 186 26.60 1.08 -2.57
C ASN A 186 26.93 2.49 -3.06
N LEU A 187 25.98 3.40 -2.89
CA LEU A 187 26.04 4.78 -3.35
C LEU A 187 26.25 5.75 -2.16
N GLN A 188 26.78 5.26 -1.04
CA GLN A 188 26.95 6.08 0.16
C GLN A 188 27.85 7.30 -0.12
N GLY A 189 27.36 8.50 0.23
CA GLY A 189 28.11 9.75 0.05
C GLY A 189 28.41 10.13 -1.39
N THR A 190 27.81 9.47 -2.38
CA THR A 190 27.99 9.81 -3.80
C THR A 190 27.45 11.18 -4.14
N ASN A 191 28.06 11.83 -5.13
CA ASN A 191 27.47 13.00 -5.78
C ASN A 191 26.77 12.55 -7.07
N ILE A 192 25.46 12.36 -7.02
CA ILE A 192 24.59 12.00 -8.15
C ILE A 192 23.65 13.18 -8.49
N SER A 193 24.05 14.41 -8.15
CA SER A 193 23.25 15.60 -8.44
C SER A 193 23.10 15.81 -9.94
N GLU A 194 21.97 16.39 -10.36
CA GLU A 194 21.59 16.64 -11.76
C GLU A 194 21.61 15.39 -12.66
N ALA A 195 21.76 14.18 -12.11
CA ALA A 195 21.81 12.95 -12.89
C ALA A 195 20.42 12.50 -13.34
N ASN A 196 20.37 11.73 -14.42
CA ASN A 196 19.14 11.19 -14.98
C ASN A 196 19.02 9.69 -14.66
N LEU A 197 18.26 9.38 -13.61
CA LEU A 197 17.99 8.05 -13.08
C LEU A 197 16.55 7.57 -13.44
N LYS A 198 15.96 8.12 -14.50
CA LYS A 198 14.60 7.79 -14.91
C LYS A 198 14.46 6.28 -15.15
N GLU A 199 13.45 5.67 -14.52
CA GLU A 199 13.17 4.23 -14.59
C GLU A 199 14.35 3.33 -14.13
N ALA A 200 15.33 3.87 -13.39
CA ALA A 200 16.45 3.08 -12.86
C ALA A 200 16.02 2.10 -11.76
N GLY A 201 16.69 0.96 -11.68
CA GLY A 201 16.54 0.00 -10.60
C GLY A 201 17.48 0.34 -9.45
N LEU A 202 16.96 0.83 -8.33
CA LEU A 202 17.70 1.19 -7.11
C LEU A 202 17.21 0.39 -5.90
N LYS A 203 16.66 -0.81 -6.17
CA LYS A 203 16.13 -1.68 -5.12
C LYS A 203 17.29 -2.03 -4.18
N TRP A 204 17.08 -1.87 -2.87
CA TRP A 204 18.10 -2.11 -1.84
C TRP A 204 19.38 -1.26 -1.95
N ALA A 205 19.36 -0.18 -2.73
CA ALA A 205 20.54 0.68 -2.86
C ALA A 205 20.82 1.43 -1.55
N GLU A 206 22.10 1.55 -1.22
CA GLU A 206 22.59 2.28 -0.04
C GLU A 206 22.92 3.72 -0.45
N LEU A 207 22.02 4.66 -0.17
CA LEU A 207 22.08 6.06 -0.62
C LEU A 207 22.31 7.03 0.56
N GLN A 208 22.83 6.55 1.68
CA GLN A 208 23.01 7.38 2.87
C GLN A 208 23.97 8.52 2.55
N LYS A 209 23.56 9.75 2.90
CA LYS A 209 24.33 10.98 2.63
C LYS A 209 24.64 11.22 1.14
N ALA A 210 23.99 10.51 0.22
CA ALA A 210 24.14 10.79 -1.21
C ALA A 210 23.54 12.16 -1.55
N ASP A 211 24.20 12.91 -2.42
CA ASP A 211 23.69 14.14 -3.01
C ASP A 211 22.96 13.81 -4.31
N LEU A 212 21.63 13.86 -4.28
CA LEU A 212 20.75 13.60 -5.42
C LEU A 212 20.08 14.89 -5.91
N ARG A 213 20.54 16.07 -5.49
CA ARG A 213 19.87 17.34 -5.80
C ARG A 213 19.60 17.49 -7.29
N LEU A 214 18.40 17.93 -7.65
CA LEU A 214 17.96 18.14 -9.03
C LEU A 214 17.99 16.88 -9.93
N ALA A 215 18.19 15.68 -9.37
CA ALA A 215 18.18 14.44 -10.14
C ALA A 215 16.77 14.08 -10.64
N ASN A 216 16.72 13.36 -11.77
CA ASN A 216 15.48 12.80 -12.30
C ASN A 216 15.34 11.33 -11.93
N LEU A 217 14.45 11.01 -10.99
CA LEU A 217 14.13 9.65 -10.54
C LEU A 217 12.69 9.24 -10.91
N GLN A 218 12.13 9.82 -11.97
CA GLN A 218 10.78 9.47 -12.41
C GLN A 218 10.65 7.97 -12.70
N GLY A 219 9.71 7.32 -12.01
CA GLY A 219 9.48 5.88 -12.15
C GLY A 219 10.62 4.97 -11.66
N ALA A 220 11.63 5.52 -10.98
CA ALA A 220 12.72 4.73 -10.42
C ALA A 220 12.21 3.78 -9.31
N ASN A 221 12.87 2.63 -9.15
CA ASN A 221 12.52 1.65 -8.14
C ASN A 221 13.49 1.74 -6.95
N LEU A 222 13.15 2.47 -5.89
CA LEU A 222 13.88 2.59 -4.63
C LEU A 222 13.31 1.69 -3.51
N HIS A 223 12.75 0.54 -3.89
CA HIS A 223 12.23 -0.43 -2.92
C HIS A 223 13.32 -0.80 -1.92
N GLU A 224 13.04 -0.57 -0.64
CA GLU A 224 13.88 -0.83 0.52
C GLU A 224 15.26 -0.16 0.46
N ALA A 225 15.38 0.92 -0.31
CA ALA A 225 16.59 1.72 -0.38
C ALA A 225 16.82 2.50 0.93
N ASN A 226 18.09 2.73 1.27
CA ASN A 226 18.48 3.46 2.46
C ASN A 226 18.84 4.91 2.12
N LEU A 227 17.92 5.83 2.34
CA LEU A 227 18.05 7.26 2.00
C LEU A 227 18.42 8.13 3.21
N GLN A 228 18.91 7.52 4.28
CA GLN A 228 19.17 8.22 5.54
C GLN A 228 20.22 9.33 5.35
N GLY A 229 19.78 10.58 5.51
CA GLY A 229 20.62 11.76 5.33
C GLY A 229 20.94 12.11 3.87
N ALA A 230 20.28 11.48 2.89
CA ALA A 230 20.42 11.85 1.48
C ALA A 230 19.82 13.25 1.20
N ASP A 231 20.41 13.99 0.27
CA ASP A 231 19.89 15.27 -0.20
C ASP A 231 19.08 15.06 -1.49
N LEU A 232 17.76 15.10 -1.37
CA LEU A 232 16.79 14.97 -2.46
C LEU A 232 16.11 16.33 -2.76
N TRP A 233 16.80 17.45 -2.54
CA TRP A 233 16.25 18.77 -2.86
C TRP A 233 15.97 18.93 -4.37
N MET A 234 14.76 19.38 -4.70
CA MET A 234 14.24 19.55 -6.07
C MET A 234 14.32 18.29 -6.96
N VAL A 235 14.27 17.09 -6.37
CA VAL A 235 14.27 15.83 -7.12
C VAL A 235 12.91 15.54 -7.77
N GLU A 236 12.94 15.06 -9.01
CA GLU A 236 11.76 14.56 -9.70
C GLU A 236 11.49 13.09 -9.32
N LEU A 237 10.49 12.85 -8.46
CA LEU A 237 10.16 11.54 -7.87
C LEU A 237 8.81 11.00 -8.34
N GLN A 238 8.27 11.52 -9.45
CA GLN A 238 6.96 11.15 -9.92
C GLN A 238 6.91 9.65 -10.21
N ARG A 239 5.95 8.96 -9.61
CA ARG A 239 5.76 7.50 -9.74
C ARG A 239 6.96 6.65 -9.28
N ALA A 240 7.90 7.22 -8.54
CA ALA A 240 9.00 6.45 -7.95
C ALA A 240 8.47 5.50 -6.87
N ASN A 241 9.11 4.33 -6.70
CA ASN A 241 8.74 3.35 -5.71
C ASN A 241 9.67 3.42 -4.50
N PHE A 242 9.19 3.92 -3.36
CA PHE A 242 9.92 4.01 -2.09
C PHE A 242 9.42 3.00 -1.06
N TYR A 243 8.88 1.87 -1.51
CA TYR A 243 8.39 0.86 -0.60
C TYR A 243 9.46 0.49 0.44
N GLY A 244 9.19 0.49 1.74
CA GLY A 244 10.17 0.06 2.74
C GLY A 244 11.42 0.95 2.85
N ALA A 245 11.50 2.05 2.08
CA ALA A 245 12.67 2.90 2.05
C ALA A 245 12.86 3.61 3.40
N LYS A 246 14.12 3.81 3.78
CA LYS A 246 14.49 4.37 5.09
C LYS A 246 14.88 5.83 4.96
N PHE A 247 14.15 6.70 5.64
CA PHE A 247 14.39 8.14 5.70
C PHE A 247 14.76 8.55 7.13
N THR A 248 15.57 9.60 7.26
CA THR A 248 15.81 10.27 8.54
C THR A 248 15.47 11.74 8.47
N SER A 249 15.46 12.41 9.63
CA SER A 249 15.32 13.86 9.82
C SER A 249 16.31 14.69 8.98
N LYS A 250 17.41 14.06 8.56
CA LYS A 250 18.47 14.65 7.73
C LYS A 250 18.24 14.45 6.24
N THR A 251 17.32 13.58 5.84
CA THR A 251 16.98 13.40 4.42
C THR A 251 16.21 14.63 3.97
N ASP A 252 16.73 15.37 2.99
CA ASP A 252 16.10 16.61 2.50
C ASP A 252 15.23 16.31 1.27
N LEU A 253 13.91 16.41 1.35
CA LEU A 253 12.99 16.28 0.21
C LEU A 253 12.38 17.65 -0.19
N ASN A 254 13.00 18.76 0.18
CA ASN A 254 12.48 20.09 -0.09
C ASN A 254 12.31 20.31 -1.60
N ASP A 255 11.17 20.87 -1.98
CA ASP A 255 10.83 21.20 -3.38
C ASP A 255 10.84 20.00 -4.34
N SER A 256 10.94 18.77 -3.83
CA SER A 256 10.84 17.53 -4.61
C SER A 256 9.40 17.26 -5.05
N VAL A 257 9.23 16.51 -6.14
CA VAL A 257 7.92 16.20 -6.74
C VAL A 257 7.62 14.72 -6.61
N LEU A 258 6.86 14.31 -5.58
CA LEU A 258 6.51 12.92 -5.28
C LEU A 258 5.14 12.48 -5.84
N ILE A 259 4.68 13.12 -6.93
CA ILE A 259 3.35 12.84 -7.48
C ILE A 259 3.22 11.36 -7.88
N GLY A 260 2.35 10.63 -7.18
CA GLY A 260 2.11 9.21 -7.43
C GLY A 260 3.25 8.28 -7.00
N ALA A 261 4.19 8.77 -6.19
CA ALA A 261 5.23 7.94 -5.60
C ALA A 261 4.64 6.95 -4.59
N ASN A 262 5.22 5.75 -4.47
CA ASN A 262 4.78 4.75 -3.52
C ASN A 262 5.62 4.80 -2.23
N LEU A 263 5.08 5.37 -1.16
CA LEU A 263 5.73 5.46 0.16
C LEU A 263 5.25 4.37 1.13
N PHE A 264 4.75 3.25 0.63
CA PHE A 264 4.20 2.20 1.48
C PHE A 264 5.30 1.53 2.33
N HIS A 265 5.06 1.30 3.63
CA HIS A 265 6.06 0.78 4.58
C HIS A 265 7.37 1.58 4.69
N SER A 266 7.47 2.78 4.11
CA SER A 266 8.67 3.60 4.27
C SER A 266 8.83 4.06 5.71
N TYR A 267 10.04 3.95 6.23
CA TYR A 267 10.37 4.33 7.60
C TYR A 267 10.79 5.80 7.68
N PHE A 268 10.24 6.54 8.63
CA PHE A 268 10.61 7.92 8.94
C PHE A 268 10.94 8.03 10.43
N ASP A 269 12.17 8.40 10.79
CA ASP A 269 12.52 8.65 12.20
C ASP A 269 11.86 9.94 12.73
N GLU A 270 11.73 10.98 11.89
CA GLU A 270 11.16 12.30 12.19
C GLU A 270 10.60 12.98 10.93
N ALA A 271 9.58 13.82 11.12
CA ALA A 271 8.81 14.43 10.03
C ALA A 271 9.47 15.66 9.35
N LYS A 272 10.79 15.89 9.47
CA LYS A 272 11.45 17.10 8.94
C LYS A 272 11.72 17.06 7.43
N SER A 273 11.76 15.88 6.84
CA SER A 273 12.22 15.68 5.45
C SER A 273 11.36 16.38 4.41
N PHE A 274 10.06 16.57 4.65
CA PHE A 274 9.08 16.99 3.63
C PHE A 274 8.80 18.50 3.57
N ARG A 275 9.64 19.38 4.15
CA ARG A 275 9.32 20.80 4.42
C ARG A 275 8.60 21.50 3.24
N ASN A 276 9.04 21.24 2.01
CA ASN A 276 8.44 21.77 0.77
C ASN A 276 8.08 20.73 -0.31
N ALA A 277 8.01 19.44 0.03
CA ALA A 277 7.73 18.41 -0.96
C ALA A 277 6.31 18.51 -1.55
N THR A 278 6.18 18.36 -2.87
CA THR A 278 4.89 18.31 -3.57
C THR A 278 4.44 16.86 -3.74
N VAL A 279 3.47 16.43 -2.93
CA VAL A 279 3.00 15.03 -2.90
C VAL A 279 1.73 14.81 -3.73
N PHE A 280 0.82 15.79 -3.79
CA PHE A 280 -0.50 15.63 -4.40
C PHE A 280 -0.65 16.49 -5.66
N GLN A 281 -1.24 15.92 -6.71
CA GLN A 281 -1.45 16.63 -7.98
C GLN A 281 -2.71 17.52 -8.00
N ASN A 282 -3.55 17.44 -6.95
CA ASN A 282 -4.70 18.28 -6.57
C ASN A 282 -5.39 17.61 -5.37
N GLU A 283 -6.13 18.35 -4.55
CA GLU A 283 -6.81 17.92 -3.29
C GLU A 283 -7.77 16.70 -3.40
N GLY A 284 -7.93 16.07 -4.57
CA GLY A 284 -8.84 14.95 -4.80
C GLY A 284 -8.19 13.61 -5.18
N GLY A 285 -6.89 13.58 -5.49
CA GLY A 285 -6.23 12.36 -5.99
C GLY A 285 -6.13 11.26 -4.92
N LYS A 286 -6.49 10.03 -5.24
CA LYS A 286 -6.27 8.86 -4.38
C LYS A 286 -4.99 8.17 -4.81
N GLU A 287 -4.12 7.86 -3.85
CA GLU A 287 -2.99 6.97 -4.12
C GLU A 287 -3.48 5.57 -4.46
N ILE A 288 -2.69 4.80 -5.21
CA ILE A 288 -3.08 3.45 -5.64
C ILE A 288 -3.34 2.52 -4.43
N ASN A 289 -2.65 2.75 -3.31
CA ASN A 289 -2.88 2.06 -2.04
C ASN A 289 -4.31 2.27 -1.50
N GLU A 290 -4.96 3.41 -1.80
CA GLU A 290 -6.35 3.69 -1.42
C GLU A 290 -7.38 3.11 -2.40
N ILE A 291 -7.02 3.00 -3.69
CA ILE A 291 -7.88 2.47 -4.75
C ILE A 291 -8.24 1.00 -4.45
N VAL A 292 -7.27 0.18 -4.03
CA VAL A 292 -7.54 -1.20 -3.59
C VAL A 292 -8.46 -1.25 -2.38
N GLY A 293 -8.30 -0.31 -1.45
CA GLY A 293 -9.17 -0.20 -0.29
C GLY A 293 -10.62 0.20 -0.62
N ASP A 294 -10.82 1.07 -1.60
CA ASP A 294 -12.14 1.58 -2.01
C ASP A 294 -12.95 0.61 -2.88
N VAL A 295 -12.28 -0.14 -3.75
CA VAL A 295 -12.90 -1.22 -4.54
C VAL A 295 -13.59 -2.26 -3.63
N LEU A 296 -13.04 -2.47 -2.43
CA LEU A 296 -13.56 -3.41 -1.42
C LEU A 296 -14.67 -2.80 -0.53
N GLY A 297 -14.70 -1.47 -0.37
CA GLY A 297 -15.70 -0.73 0.42
C GLY A 297 -17.11 -0.75 -0.19
N SER A 298 -17.21 -0.94 -1.51
CA SER A 298 -18.51 -1.03 -2.23
C SER A 298 -19.37 -2.23 -1.81
N TRP A 299 -18.82 -3.18 -1.03
CA TRP A 299 -19.61 -4.24 -0.39
C TRP A 299 -20.60 -3.71 0.66
N PHE A 300 -20.32 -2.57 1.30
CA PHE A 300 -21.13 -2.02 2.39
C PHE A 300 -22.47 -1.43 1.89
N THR A 301 -22.49 -0.83 0.69
CA THR A 301 -23.73 -0.38 0.04
C THR A 301 -24.65 -1.55 -0.34
N ARG A 302 -24.08 -2.75 -0.49
CA ARG A 302 -24.80 -3.99 -0.82
C ARG A 302 -25.42 -4.67 0.41
N ILE A 303 -24.88 -4.45 1.61
CA ILE A 303 -25.46 -4.92 2.88
C ILE A 303 -26.70 -4.09 3.25
N LEU A 304 -26.66 -2.78 3.03
CA LEU A 304 -27.82 -1.90 3.24
C LEU A 304 -28.99 -2.26 2.32
N LYS A 305 -28.74 -2.80 1.11
CA LYS A 305 -29.79 -3.36 0.23
C LYS A 305 -30.30 -4.75 0.64
N LYS A 306 -29.59 -5.48 1.50
CA LYS A 306 -30.00 -6.82 1.97
C LYS A 306 -30.98 -6.77 3.16
N GLY A 307 -31.29 -5.58 3.68
CA GLY A 307 -32.22 -5.38 4.81
C GLY A 307 -33.71 -5.45 4.44
N ASN A 308 -34.10 -5.35 3.16
CA ASN A 308 -35.49 -5.47 2.75
C ASN A 308 -35.85 -6.91 2.40
N LYS A 309 -36.33 -7.64 3.40
CA LYS A 309 -36.78 -9.02 3.30
C LYS A 309 -38.30 -9.10 3.44
N TYR A 310 -39.08 -8.69 2.45
CA TYR A 310 -40.48 -9.14 2.25
C TYR A 310 -40.90 -9.13 0.76
N GLN A 311 -41.07 -10.34 0.22
CA GLN A 311 -41.95 -10.85 -0.87
C GLN A 311 -42.47 -9.91 -1.97
N VAL A 312 -42.16 -10.22 -3.25
CA VAL A 312 -43.15 -10.44 -4.35
C VAL A 312 -42.58 -11.46 -5.37
N LYS A 313 -43.29 -12.58 -5.53
CA LYS A 313 -43.18 -13.57 -6.63
C LYS A 313 -43.52 -12.93 -7.99
N ILE A 314 -42.79 -13.31 -9.05
CA ILE A 314 -43.13 -13.33 -10.51
C ILE A 314 -41.75 -13.34 -11.22
N ILE A 315 -41.26 -14.30 -12.00
CA ILE A 315 -41.81 -15.44 -12.75
C ILE A 315 -40.72 -16.52 -12.86
N SER A 316 -41.09 -17.76 -12.52
CA SER A 316 -40.44 -18.96 -13.06
C SER A 316 -41.23 -19.40 -14.30
N LYS A 317 -40.65 -19.24 -15.50
CA LYS A 317 -40.93 -19.98 -16.75
C LYS A 317 -40.45 -19.16 -17.95
N LEU A 318 -39.20 -19.38 -18.35
CA LEU A 318 -38.75 -19.44 -19.75
C LEU A 318 -37.30 -19.91 -19.75
N THR A 319 -37.15 -21.22 -19.55
CA THR A 319 -35.92 -21.95 -19.86
C THR A 319 -35.77 -22.09 -21.37
N PHE A 320 -34.50 -22.16 -21.79
CA PHE A 320 -33.94 -22.55 -23.09
C PHE A 320 -33.76 -21.45 -24.14
N PHE A 321 -32.52 -20.93 -24.20
CA PHE A 321 -31.74 -21.09 -25.43
C PHE A 321 -30.30 -21.47 -25.10
N ASN A 322 -29.82 -22.49 -25.80
CA ASN A 322 -28.48 -23.08 -25.72
C ASN A 322 -27.36 -22.04 -25.77
N ILE A 323 -26.39 -22.13 -24.86
CA ILE A 323 -25.02 -21.64 -25.12
C ILE A 323 -24.06 -22.79 -24.79
N ALA A 324 -24.17 -23.87 -25.56
CA ALA A 324 -22.98 -24.55 -26.01
C ALA A 324 -22.62 -23.94 -27.37
N LYS A 325 -21.35 -23.54 -27.53
CA LYS A 325 -20.69 -23.26 -28.82
C LYS A 325 -20.84 -21.84 -29.41
N VAL A 326 -20.34 -20.81 -28.70
CA VAL A 326 -19.82 -19.58 -29.35
C VAL A 326 -18.52 -19.13 -28.68
N LEU A 327 -17.43 -19.84 -29.01
CA LEU A 327 -16.12 -19.20 -29.10
C LEU A 327 -16.16 -18.31 -30.35
N LYS A 328 -16.45 -17.01 -30.18
CA LYS A 328 -16.08 -15.95 -31.14
C LYS A 328 -16.32 -14.57 -30.50
N LYS A 329 -15.22 -13.97 -30.02
CA LYS A 329 -15.07 -12.64 -29.42
C LYS A 329 -15.98 -12.32 -28.23
N LYS A 330 -15.46 -12.50 -27.01
CA LYS A 330 -16.00 -11.84 -25.81
C LYS A 330 -15.87 -10.32 -25.98
N SER A 331 -16.96 -9.63 -26.34
CA SER A 331 -17.01 -8.18 -26.15
C SER A 331 -17.09 -7.91 -24.65
N CYS A 332 -16.24 -7.04 -24.10
CA CYS A 332 -16.38 -6.60 -22.71
C CYS A 332 -17.73 -5.89 -22.57
N SER A 333 -18.71 -6.58 -21.97
CA SER A 333 -20.05 -6.06 -21.72
C SER A 333 -20.20 -5.85 -20.21
N PRO A 334 -20.70 -4.70 -19.76
CA PRO A 334 -20.72 -4.36 -18.34
C PRO A 334 -21.74 -5.19 -17.55
N LEU A 335 -21.31 -5.77 -16.43
CA LEU A 335 -22.20 -6.34 -15.40
C LEU A 335 -21.84 -5.85 -13.99
N PHE A 336 -22.83 -5.83 -13.09
CA PHE A 336 -22.77 -5.28 -11.73
C PHE A 336 -22.02 -6.19 -10.70
N LEU A 337 -20.79 -6.59 -11.01
CA LEU A 337 -19.98 -7.47 -10.15
C LEU A 337 -18.63 -6.86 -9.74
N LYS A 338 -18.05 -7.39 -8.66
CA LYS A 338 -16.93 -6.81 -7.92
C LYS A 338 -15.60 -7.04 -8.66
N PRO A 339 -14.71 -6.03 -8.77
CA PRO A 339 -13.34 -6.24 -9.21
C PRO A 339 -12.51 -7.05 -8.22
N SER A 340 -11.61 -7.88 -8.72
CA SER A 340 -10.52 -8.49 -7.96
C SER A 340 -9.19 -7.79 -8.23
N VAL A 341 -8.27 -7.96 -7.29
CA VAL A 341 -6.88 -7.52 -7.41
C VAL A 341 -6.02 -8.74 -7.70
N LEU A 342 -5.29 -8.68 -8.81
CA LEU A 342 -4.36 -9.74 -9.18
C LEU A 342 -2.92 -9.27 -8.96
N ASP A 343 -2.07 -10.18 -8.48
CA ASP A 343 -0.65 -9.97 -8.30
C ASP A 343 0.09 -10.13 -9.65
N MET A 344 0.70 -9.04 -10.11
CA MET A 344 1.44 -8.95 -11.35
C MET A 344 2.84 -9.57 -11.23
N GLY A 345 3.43 -9.67 -10.03
CA GLY A 345 4.68 -10.40 -9.83
C GLY A 345 4.52 -11.88 -10.18
N THR A 346 3.44 -12.50 -9.70
CA THR A 346 3.09 -13.88 -10.07
C THR A 346 2.79 -14.04 -11.57
N ILE A 347 2.11 -13.06 -12.19
CA ILE A 347 1.83 -13.08 -13.64
C ILE A 347 3.11 -12.92 -14.47
N GLU A 348 4.06 -12.09 -14.05
CA GLU A 348 5.35 -11.91 -14.73
C GLU A 348 6.20 -13.17 -14.76
N ASN A 349 6.24 -13.88 -13.63
CA ASN A 349 7.00 -15.13 -13.51
C ASN A 349 6.40 -16.24 -14.39
N LYS A 350 5.08 -16.31 -14.52
CA LYS A 350 4.41 -17.39 -15.28
C LYS A 350 4.10 -17.04 -16.73
N ALA A 351 3.97 -15.76 -17.07
CA ALA A 351 3.52 -15.29 -18.38
C ALA A 351 4.08 -13.90 -18.73
N SER A 352 5.42 -13.81 -18.85
CA SER A 352 6.16 -12.59 -19.16
C SER A 352 5.67 -11.84 -20.42
N GLY A 353 5.19 -12.55 -21.45
CA GLY A 353 4.62 -11.93 -22.66
C GLY A 353 3.29 -11.20 -22.40
N VAL A 354 2.43 -11.75 -21.53
CA VAL A 354 1.17 -11.11 -21.13
C VAL A 354 1.46 -9.91 -20.22
N ALA A 355 2.43 -10.05 -19.33
CA ALA A 355 2.93 -8.96 -18.51
C ALA A 355 3.43 -7.77 -19.33
N ALA A 356 4.26 -8.00 -20.34
CA ALA A 356 4.77 -6.95 -21.22
C ALA A 356 3.62 -6.21 -21.95
N LYS A 357 2.59 -6.92 -22.41
CA LYS A 357 1.39 -6.32 -23.02
C LYS A 357 0.61 -5.44 -22.03
N LEU A 358 0.49 -5.87 -20.78
CA LEU A 358 -0.20 -5.10 -19.71
C LEU A 358 0.59 -3.83 -19.34
N HIS A 359 1.92 -3.93 -19.26
CA HIS A 359 2.83 -2.80 -19.08
C HIS A 359 2.73 -1.80 -20.22
N GLY A 360 2.82 -2.25 -21.48
CA GLY A 360 2.71 -1.38 -22.66
C GLY A 360 1.37 -0.66 -22.78
N LYS A 361 0.30 -1.20 -22.18
CA LYS A 361 -1.03 -0.55 -22.11
C LYS A 361 -1.19 0.39 -20.91
N GLY A 362 -0.21 0.48 -20.00
CA GLY A 362 -0.26 1.31 -18.80
C GLY A 362 -1.31 0.88 -17.77
N LEU A 363 -1.69 -0.40 -17.77
CA LEU A 363 -2.76 -0.95 -16.93
C LEU A 363 -2.28 -1.41 -15.56
N VAL A 364 -0.97 -1.52 -15.39
CA VAL A 364 -0.36 -1.89 -14.13
C VAL A 364 -0.53 -0.74 -13.14
N ARG A 365 -0.98 -1.11 -11.94
CA ARG A 365 -1.14 -0.24 -10.77
C ARG A 365 -0.24 -0.79 -9.67
N TYR A 366 0.30 0.05 -8.81
CA TYR A 366 1.23 -0.37 -7.76
C TYR A 366 0.53 -0.35 -6.40
N VAL A 367 0.50 -1.47 -5.68
CA VAL A 367 -0.13 -1.52 -4.36
C VAL A 367 0.85 -2.08 -3.38
N GLY A 368 1.42 -1.18 -2.59
CA GLY A 368 2.49 -1.54 -1.70
C GLY A 368 3.67 -2.20 -2.41
N THR A 369 4.72 -2.54 -1.65
CA THR A 369 5.78 -3.53 -1.99
C THR A 369 6.51 -3.42 -3.32
N GLY A 370 6.31 -2.39 -4.15
CA GLY A 370 6.61 -2.52 -5.58
C GLY A 370 5.76 -3.61 -6.26
N ASP A 371 4.74 -4.11 -5.55
CA ASP A 371 3.82 -5.10 -6.04
C ASP A 371 2.92 -4.44 -7.05
N ARG A 372 3.17 -4.85 -8.27
CA ARG A 372 2.36 -4.50 -9.41
C ARG A 372 1.09 -5.32 -9.28
N ILE A 373 -0.03 -4.67 -9.46
CA ILE A 373 -1.34 -5.29 -9.47
C ILE A 373 -2.11 -4.85 -10.70
N ILE A 374 -3.07 -5.68 -11.08
CA ILE A 374 -4.07 -5.34 -12.08
C ILE A 374 -5.45 -5.56 -11.50
N PHE A 375 -6.37 -4.65 -11.83
CA PHE A 375 -7.77 -4.77 -11.44
C PHE A 375 -8.51 -5.59 -12.49
N PHE A 376 -9.19 -6.64 -12.07
CA PHE A 376 -9.84 -7.60 -12.96
C PHE A 376 -11.34 -7.72 -12.65
N ASP A 377 -12.19 -7.69 -13.68
CA ASP A 377 -13.61 -7.95 -13.55
C ASP A 377 -13.94 -9.40 -13.94
N TRP A 378 -14.42 -10.16 -12.96
CA TRP A 378 -14.83 -11.56 -13.09
C TRP A 378 -15.88 -11.83 -14.15
N SER A 379 -16.84 -10.91 -14.30
CA SER A 379 -18.02 -11.16 -15.12
C SER A 379 -17.73 -10.95 -16.60
N SER A 380 -16.84 -10.01 -16.92
CA SER A 380 -16.43 -9.72 -18.29
C SER A 380 -15.14 -10.45 -18.70
N GLY A 381 -14.35 -10.93 -17.74
CA GLY A 381 -13.01 -11.48 -18.01
C GLY A 381 -12.06 -10.41 -18.56
N CYS A 382 -12.27 -9.14 -18.18
CA CYS A 382 -11.54 -7.99 -18.71
C CYS A 382 -10.78 -7.25 -17.58
N VAL A 383 -9.74 -6.51 -17.97
CA VAL A 383 -8.93 -5.68 -17.07
C VAL A 383 -9.55 -4.29 -16.95
N ILE A 384 -9.59 -3.73 -15.75
CA ILE A 384 -10.11 -2.40 -15.48
C ILE A 384 -8.98 -1.37 -15.61
N LYS A 385 -9.11 -0.48 -16.60
CA LYS A 385 -8.15 0.60 -16.89
C LYS A 385 -8.13 1.68 -15.82
N ASN A 386 -9.32 2.11 -15.39
CA ASN A 386 -9.46 3.12 -14.34
C ASN A 386 -10.37 2.60 -13.21
N PRO A 387 -9.77 2.07 -12.13
CA PRO A 387 -10.50 1.57 -10.98
C PRO A 387 -11.24 2.66 -10.19
N GLU A 388 -10.93 3.95 -10.38
CA GLU A 388 -11.66 5.05 -9.72
C GLU A 388 -13.02 5.34 -10.37
N ASN A 389 -13.24 4.93 -11.62
CA ASN A 389 -14.47 5.18 -12.37
C ASN A 389 -15.06 3.90 -12.96
N TRP A 390 -14.78 2.74 -12.36
CA TRP A 390 -15.20 1.43 -12.89
C TRP A 390 -16.72 1.29 -13.09
N TRP A 391 -17.52 2.10 -12.37
CA TRP A 391 -18.97 2.15 -12.52
C TRP A 391 -19.47 3.03 -13.67
N ARG A 392 -18.62 3.89 -14.25
CA ARG A 392 -18.94 4.65 -15.46
C ARG A 392 -18.60 3.76 -16.66
N PHE A 393 -19.65 3.32 -17.34
CA PHE A 393 -19.63 2.22 -18.31
C PHE A 393 -18.87 2.50 -19.62
N GLU A 394 -18.40 3.73 -19.85
CA GLU A 394 -17.68 4.10 -21.06
C GLU A 394 -16.16 4.00 -20.86
N GLY A 395 -15.53 3.02 -21.53
CA GLY A 395 -14.08 2.98 -21.76
C GLY A 395 -13.21 2.45 -20.61
N SER A 396 -13.79 1.92 -19.53
CA SER A 396 -13.05 1.44 -18.36
C SER A 396 -12.57 -0.01 -18.44
N LEU A 397 -13.14 -0.84 -19.33
CA LEU A 397 -12.79 -2.26 -19.48
C LEU A 397 -11.92 -2.48 -20.74
N ILE A 398 -10.83 -3.22 -20.57
CA ILE A 398 -9.93 -3.61 -21.66
C ILE A 398 -9.85 -5.13 -21.72
N SER A 399 -10.16 -5.67 -22.90
CA SER A 399 -9.90 -7.07 -23.19
C SER A 399 -8.41 -7.28 -23.42
N VAL A 400 -7.83 -8.25 -22.74
CA VAL A 400 -6.46 -8.71 -22.94
C VAL A 400 -6.55 -10.16 -23.37
N GLU A 401 -6.27 -10.42 -24.64
CA GLU A 401 -6.19 -11.79 -25.19
C GLU A 401 -5.14 -12.59 -24.40
N GLU A 402 -5.40 -13.87 -24.13
CA GLU A 402 -4.57 -14.82 -23.35
C GLU A 402 -4.63 -14.67 -21.82
N LEU A 403 -4.92 -13.49 -21.27
CA LEU A 403 -4.95 -13.28 -19.80
C LEU A 403 -6.05 -14.11 -19.13
N THR A 404 -7.23 -14.18 -19.74
CA THR A 404 -8.38 -14.92 -19.23
C THR A 404 -8.12 -16.42 -19.16
N ASP A 405 -7.39 -16.96 -20.14
CA ASP A 405 -7.09 -18.39 -20.24
C ASP A 405 -6.01 -18.81 -19.23
N LEU A 406 -5.15 -17.88 -18.80
CA LEU A 406 -4.19 -18.08 -17.72
C LEU A 406 -4.86 -18.04 -16.34
N LEU A 407 -5.81 -17.13 -16.16
CA LEU A 407 -6.43 -16.87 -14.86
C LEU A 407 -7.58 -17.80 -14.54
N LEU A 408 -8.38 -18.22 -15.53
CA LEU A 408 -9.57 -19.03 -15.32
C LEU A 408 -9.31 -20.51 -15.59
N LYS A 409 -9.65 -21.34 -14.62
CA LYS A 409 -9.76 -22.79 -14.77
C LYS A 409 -11.15 -23.20 -14.32
N ASP A 410 -11.90 -23.91 -15.16
CA ASP A 410 -13.30 -24.28 -14.91
C ASP A 410 -14.18 -23.07 -14.51
N ASP A 411 -13.97 -21.93 -15.16
CA ASP A 411 -14.65 -20.65 -14.90
C ASP A 411 -14.38 -20.00 -13.51
N GLU A 412 -13.40 -20.50 -12.74
CA GLU A 412 -12.94 -19.88 -11.48
C GLU A 412 -11.52 -19.29 -11.61
N VAL A 413 -11.28 -18.11 -10.99
CA VAL A 413 -9.93 -17.52 -10.96
C VAL A 413 -9.05 -18.30 -10.00
N GLN A 414 -7.90 -18.74 -10.49
CA GLN A 414 -6.95 -19.46 -9.67
C GLN A 414 -6.44 -18.57 -8.53
N SER A 415 -6.61 -19.04 -7.29
CA SER A 415 -6.33 -18.28 -6.06
C SER A 415 -4.86 -17.92 -5.85
N GLU A 416 -3.96 -18.48 -6.66
CA GLU A 416 -2.53 -18.18 -6.69
C GLU A 416 -2.19 -16.83 -7.34
N PHE A 417 -3.06 -16.30 -8.22
CA PHE A 417 -2.86 -14.99 -8.85
C PHE A 417 -3.51 -13.84 -8.07
N ILE A 418 -4.18 -14.15 -6.95
CA ILE A 418 -4.85 -13.14 -6.11
C ILE A 418 -3.81 -12.54 -5.17
N TYR A 419 -3.77 -11.21 -5.08
CA TYR A 419 -2.91 -10.50 -4.14
C TYR A 419 -3.26 -10.85 -2.68
N ARG A 420 -2.27 -11.35 -1.91
CA ARG A 420 -2.49 -12.08 -0.64
C ARG A 420 -2.08 -11.34 0.64
N GLU A 421 -1.56 -10.11 0.59
CA GLU A 421 -1.29 -9.36 1.82
C GLU A 421 -2.58 -9.10 2.64
N SER A 422 -2.43 -9.05 3.97
CA SER A 422 -3.56 -8.81 4.84
C SER A 422 -4.11 -7.39 4.59
N ARG A 423 -5.42 -7.25 4.41
CA ARG A 423 -6.03 -5.90 4.26
C ARG A 423 -5.71 -4.98 5.44
N ALA A 424 -5.41 -5.55 6.61
CA ALA A 424 -5.02 -4.80 7.78
C ALA A 424 -3.64 -4.16 7.61
N SER A 425 -2.63 -4.86 7.07
CA SER A 425 -1.29 -4.28 6.84
C SER A 425 -1.35 -3.08 5.90
N LEU A 426 -2.10 -3.19 4.80
CA LEU A 426 -2.30 -2.08 3.86
C LEU A 426 -2.87 -0.82 4.52
N TYR A 427 -3.89 -0.96 5.37
CA TYR A 427 -4.51 0.17 6.05
C TYR A 427 -3.68 0.71 7.22
N GLU A 428 -2.83 -0.13 7.82
CA GLU A 428 -1.93 0.24 8.90
C GLU A 428 -0.81 1.13 8.38
N ALA A 429 -0.11 0.71 7.34
CA ALA A 429 0.93 1.54 6.73
C ALA A 429 0.37 2.82 6.08
N SER A 430 -0.81 2.76 5.44
CA SER A 430 -1.49 3.99 4.97
C SER A 430 -1.83 4.94 6.12
N TYR A 431 -2.27 4.40 7.27
CA TYR A 431 -2.53 5.21 8.45
C TYR A 431 -1.25 5.86 9.00
N GLU A 432 -0.13 5.14 9.04
CA GLU A 432 1.16 5.66 9.51
C GLU A 432 1.67 6.81 8.63
N VAL A 433 1.65 6.64 7.31
CA VAL A 433 2.04 7.69 6.35
C VAL A 433 1.20 8.94 6.56
N TYR A 434 -0.13 8.81 6.61
CA TYR A 434 -1.00 9.97 6.86
C TYR A 434 -0.88 10.53 8.27
N ASN A 435 -0.53 9.72 9.27
CA ASN A 435 -0.28 10.21 10.61
C ASN A 435 0.99 11.07 10.66
N ASN A 436 2.05 10.63 9.99
CA ASN A 436 3.30 11.38 9.91
C ASN A 436 3.12 12.68 9.12
N LEU A 437 2.43 12.62 7.97
CA LEU A 437 2.08 13.80 7.18
C LEU A 437 1.16 14.77 7.95
N TYR A 438 0.22 14.27 8.75
CA TYR A 438 -0.64 15.12 9.59
C TYR A 438 0.20 15.89 10.62
N ASN A 439 1.05 15.18 11.35
CA ASN A 439 1.93 15.78 12.36
C ASN A 439 2.89 16.79 11.71
N PHE A 440 3.39 16.49 10.51
CA PHE A 440 4.19 17.39 9.70
C PHE A 440 3.47 18.71 9.41
N TYR A 441 2.26 18.65 8.85
CA TYR A 441 1.55 19.87 8.45
C TYR A 441 1.12 20.71 9.66
N ILE A 442 0.75 20.08 10.77
CA ILE A 442 0.45 20.78 12.04
C ILE A 442 1.70 21.50 12.57
N ALA A 443 2.85 20.80 12.63
CA ALA A 443 4.09 21.37 13.14
C ALA A 443 4.61 22.57 12.32
N ASN A 444 4.23 22.66 11.04
CA ASN A 444 4.64 23.73 10.14
C ASN A 444 3.56 24.80 9.91
N GLY A 445 2.48 24.81 10.68
CA GLY A 445 1.40 25.81 10.56
C GLY A 445 0.59 25.71 9.25
N ARG A 446 0.70 24.57 8.55
CA ARG A 446 0.08 24.29 7.25
C ARG A 446 -1.31 23.67 7.44
N LEU A 447 -2.23 24.45 7.99
CA LEU A 447 -3.52 23.96 8.48
C LEU A 447 -4.42 23.34 7.41
N ASP A 448 -4.43 23.86 6.18
CA ASP A 448 -5.25 23.33 5.08
C ASP A 448 -4.78 21.95 4.62
N GLN A 449 -3.47 21.76 4.47
CA GLN A 449 -2.90 20.46 4.13
C GLN A 449 -3.01 19.47 5.30
N ALA A 450 -2.87 19.95 6.55
CA ALA A 450 -3.12 19.14 7.74
C ALA A 450 -4.56 18.63 7.78
N ALA A 451 -5.55 19.47 7.45
CA ALA A 451 -6.95 19.07 7.40
C ALA A 451 -7.19 18.00 6.33
N HIS A 452 -6.62 18.17 5.13
CA HIS A 452 -6.72 17.16 4.08
C HIS A 452 -6.16 15.81 4.51
N VAL A 453 -4.95 15.81 5.07
CA VAL A 453 -4.30 14.57 5.54
C VAL A 453 -4.99 13.98 6.77
N HIS A 454 -5.56 14.81 7.66
CA HIS A 454 -6.35 14.34 8.78
C HIS A 454 -7.53 13.50 8.32
N TYR A 455 -8.25 13.97 7.30
CA TYR A 455 -9.36 13.26 6.70
C TYR A 455 -8.90 11.90 6.15
N ARG A 456 -7.79 11.88 5.40
CA ARG A 456 -7.21 10.66 4.81
C ARG A 456 -6.77 9.66 5.88
N ARG A 457 -6.09 10.14 6.92
CA ARG A 457 -5.72 9.38 8.12
C ARG A 457 -6.93 8.72 8.78
N GLY A 458 -8.01 9.49 8.98
CA GLY A 458 -9.25 9.00 9.58
C GLY A 458 -9.93 7.91 8.74
N GLU A 459 -9.86 8.01 7.41
CA GLU A 459 -10.38 6.99 6.50
C GLU A 459 -9.55 5.71 6.53
N ALA A 460 -8.23 5.80 6.46
CA ALA A 460 -7.31 4.66 6.57
C ALA A 460 -7.51 3.92 7.90
N HIS A 461 -7.55 4.66 9.02
CA HIS A 461 -7.74 4.10 10.36
C HIS A 461 -9.08 3.37 10.54
N ARG A 462 -10.15 3.93 9.96
CA ARG A 462 -11.49 3.30 9.97
C ARG A 462 -11.49 1.97 9.21
N LYS A 463 -10.82 1.94 8.05
CA LYS A 463 -10.70 0.75 7.21
C LYS A 463 -9.81 -0.32 7.87
N LEU A 464 -8.73 0.10 8.54
CA LEU A 464 -7.87 -0.77 9.37
C LEU A 464 -8.69 -1.49 10.45
N ARG A 465 -9.48 -0.75 11.23
CA ARG A 465 -10.38 -1.35 12.24
C ARG A 465 -11.32 -2.38 11.63
N TRP A 466 -11.87 -2.09 10.45
CA TRP A 466 -12.76 -3.02 9.77
C TRP A 466 -12.04 -4.31 9.36
N ALA A 467 -10.83 -4.18 8.82
CA ALA A 467 -10.01 -5.29 8.37
C ALA A 467 -9.54 -6.19 9.52
N ARG A 468 -9.17 -5.61 10.67
CA ARG A 468 -8.80 -6.36 11.89
C ARG A 468 -9.95 -7.19 12.48
N GLY A 469 -11.19 -6.96 12.06
CA GLY A 469 -12.34 -7.74 12.50
C GLY A 469 -12.75 -7.51 13.95
N GLY A 470 -13.74 -8.27 14.42
CA GLY A 470 -14.30 -8.14 15.78
C GLY A 470 -15.49 -7.17 15.89
N LEU A 471 -16.43 -7.49 16.77
CA LEU A 471 -17.70 -6.75 16.95
C LEU A 471 -17.44 -5.29 17.34
N LYS A 472 -16.53 -5.06 18.31
CA LYS A 472 -16.16 -3.72 18.81
C LYS A 472 -15.54 -2.85 17.71
N ASN A 473 -14.64 -3.39 16.91
CA ASN A 473 -13.97 -2.65 15.84
C ASN A 473 -14.93 -2.33 14.69
N ARG A 474 -15.84 -3.27 14.35
CA ARG A 474 -16.89 -3.03 13.36
C ARG A 474 -17.88 -1.97 13.82
N ALA A 475 -18.33 -2.02 15.08
CA ALA A 475 -19.22 -1.00 15.64
C ALA A 475 -18.55 0.39 15.63
N ARG A 476 -17.28 0.47 16.00
CA ARG A 476 -16.52 1.74 16.00
C ARG A 476 -16.28 2.27 14.60
N SER A 477 -15.99 1.42 13.63
CA SER A 477 -15.83 1.82 12.22
C SER A 477 -17.15 2.26 11.58
N ILE A 478 -18.29 1.68 11.97
CA ILE A 478 -19.64 2.16 11.61
C ILE A 478 -19.88 3.53 12.23
N PHE A 479 -19.56 3.72 13.50
CA PHE A 479 -19.64 5.01 14.17
C PHE A 479 -18.80 6.07 13.44
N ASP A 480 -17.54 5.76 13.11
CA ASP A 480 -16.68 6.70 12.37
C ASP A 480 -17.23 7.03 10.97
N LEU A 481 -17.89 6.07 10.31
CA LEU A 481 -18.46 6.29 8.97
C LEU A 481 -19.75 7.13 9.03
N LEU A 482 -20.69 6.74 9.89
CA LEU A 482 -22.01 7.37 9.98
C LEU A 482 -21.93 8.71 10.70
N ILE A 483 -21.25 8.75 11.85
CA ILE A 483 -21.26 9.92 12.71
C ILE A 483 -20.10 10.85 12.34
N LEU A 484 -18.86 10.39 12.37
CA LEU A 484 -17.72 11.28 12.12
C LEU A 484 -17.67 11.73 10.65
N ARG A 485 -17.63 10.81 9.69
CA ARG A 485 -17.50 11.20 8.27
C ARG A 485 -18.75 11.92 7.72
N THR A 486 -19.94 11.33 7.90
CA THR A 486 -21.16 11.81 7.23
C THR A 486 -21.72 13.05 7.90
N LEU A 487 -21.86 13.03 9.24
CA LEU A 487 -22.47 14.13 9.96
C LEU A 487 -21.49 15.26 10.23
N THR A 488 -20.20 15.00 10.49
CA THR A 488 -19.27 16.04 10.99
C THR A 488 -18.03 16.26 10.14
N GLU A 489 -17.83 15.48 9.07
CA GLU A 489 -16.59 15.47 8.27
C GLU A 489 -15.34 15.28 9.13
N TYR A 490 -15.40 14.29 10.04
CA TYR A 490 -14.42 14.01 11.09
C TYR A 490 -14.24 15.15 12.11
N GLY A 491 -15.24 16.03 12.24
CA GLY A 491 -15.22 17.15 13.18
C GLY A 491 -14.83 18.49 12.54
N ASP A 492 -14.57 18.54 11.24
CA ASP A 492 -14.16 19.78 10.55
C ASP A 492 -15.33 20.74 10.26
N LYS A 493 -16.58 20.25 10.14
CA LYS A 493 -17.73 21.10 9.77
C LYS A 493 -18.91 20.98 10.70
N ILE A 494 -19.12 22.02 11.53
CA ILE A 494 -20.32 22.19 12.35
C ILE A 494 -21.59 22.51 11.53
N SER A 495 -21.43 23.00 10.29
CA SER A 495 -22.57 23.35 9.42
C SER A 495 -23.38 22.13 9.00
N ARG A 496 -22.76 20.95 8.84
CA ARG A 496 -23.44 19.71 8.45
C ARG A 496 -24.42 19.18 9.50
N PRO A 497 -24.05 19.00 10.79
CA PRO A 497 -25.01 18.54 11.77
C PRO A 497 -26.14 19.55 11.97
N ILE A 498 -25.88 20.86 11.88
CA ILE A 498 -26.92 21.91 11.93
C ILE A 498 -27.91 21.76 10.77
N PHE A 499 -27.41 21.62 9.54
CA PHE A 499 -28.24 21.47 8.36
C PHE A 499 -29.08 20.19 8.41
N ILE A 500 -28.50 19.07 8.82
CA ILE A 500 -29.20 17.79 8.94
C ILE A 500 -30.26 17.85 10.04
N SER A 501 -29.99 18.50 11.18
CA SER A 501 -31.01 18.75 12.20
C SER A 501 -32.21 19.53 11.62
N GLY A 502 -31.97 20.56 10.80
CA GLY A 502 -33.04 21.29 10.12
C GLY A 502 -33.88 20.42 9.18
N LEU A 503 -33.24 19.52 8.41
CA LEU A 503 -33.96 18.57 7.55
C LEU A 503 -34.81 17.57 8.34
N VAL A 504 -34.28 17.07 9.47
CA VAL A 504 -35.02 16.16 10.34
C VAL A 504 -36.26 16.86 10.92
N ILE A 505 -36.10 18.07 11.45
CA ILE A 505 -37.21 18.87 11.99
C ILE A 505 -38.28 19.06 10.91
N GLY A 506 -37.89 19.47 9.69
CA GLY A 506 -38.85 19.60 8.59
C GLY A 506 -39.58 18.29 8.25
N LEU A 507 -38.88 17.16 8.27
CA LEU A 507 -39.46 15.84 8.02
C LEU A 507 -40.48 15.45 9.10
N PHE A 508 -40.16 15.64 10.39
CA PHE A 508 -41.08 15.31 11.48
C PHE A 508 -42.29 16.22 11.51
N ALA A 509 -42.13 17.53 11.27
CA ALA A 509 -43.25 18.45 11.08
C ALA A 509 -44.21 17.96 9.99
N PHE A 510 -43.67 17.50 8.86
CA PHE A 510 -44.47 16.91 7.79
C PHE A 510 -45.17 15.60 8.21
N LEU A 511 -44.48 14.72 8.94
CA LEU A 511 -45.06 13.47 9.44
C LEU A 511 -46.20 13.70 10.43
N PHE A 512 -46.08 14.70 11.31
CA PHE A 512 -47.17 15.08 12.21
C PHE A 512 -48.36 15.67 11.43
N TRP A 513 -48.09 16.46 10.38
CA TRP A 513 -49.15 17.03 9.54
C TRP A 513 -49.98 15.95 8.84
N ILE A 514 -49.34 14.97 8.20
CA ILE A 514 -50.06 13.90 7.48
C ILE A 514 -50.80 12.92 8.40
N SER A 515 -50.37 12.83 9.67
CA SER A 515 -50.96 11.91 10.65
C SER A 515 -52.01 12.56 11.55
N ASP A 516 -52.31 13.84 11.32
CA ASP A 516 -53.10 14.67 12.25
C ASP A 516 -52.59 14.54 13.70
N GLY A 517 -51.27 14.51 13.83
CA GLY A 517 -50.57 14.01 15.01
C GLY A 517 -50.50 15.00 16.17
N ILE A 518 -51.03 16.21 16.04
CA ILE A 518 -51.01 17.23 17.11
C ILE A 518 -52.40 17.82 17.34
N VAL A 519 -52.62 18.28 18.58
CA VAL A 519 -53.80 19.05 18.98
C VAL A 519 -53.33 20.35 19.61
N LYS A 520 -53.95 21.46 19.23
CA LYS A 520 -53.66 22.80 19.76
C LYS A 520 -54.79 23.24 20.68
N ASN A 521 -54.45 23.64 21.91
CA ASN A 521 -55.40 24.22 22.86
C ASN A 521 -55.05 25.70 23.08
N VAL A 522 -56.00 26.59 22.81
CA VAL A 522 -55.87 28.03 23.06
C VAL A 522 -56.91 28.41 24.09
N ASN A 523 -56.48 28.86 25.28
CA ASN A 523 -57.37 29.25 26.39
C ASN A 523 -58.38 28.17 26.83
N GLY A 524 -58.07 26.89 26.63
CA GLY A 524 -58.95 25.77 26.96
C GLY A 524 -59.90 25.34 25.85
N GLU A 525 -59.89 26.00 24.70
CA GLU A 525 -60.68 25.61 23.52
C GLU A 525 -59.79 24.94 22.46
N PRO A 526 -60.27 23.85 21.83
CA PRO A 526 -59.55 23.17 20.76
C PRO A 526 -59.53 24.04 19.50
N ALA A 527 -58.32 24.34 19.00
CA ALA A 527 -58.10 25.07 17.76
C ALA A 527 -57.50 24.13 16.70
N THR A 528 -57.86 24.35 15.43
CA THR A 528 -57.25 23.61 14.32
C THR A 528 -55.78 24.01 14.17
N PRO A 529 -54.82 23.07 14.21
CA PRO A 529 -53.41 23.39 14.02
C PRO A 529 -53.13 23.86 12.58
N ASP A 530 -52.30 24.89 12.42
CA ASP A 530 -51.75 25.29 11.13
C ASP A 530 -50.38 24.63 10.89
N TRP A 531 -49.79 24.80 9.69
CA TRP A 531 -48.49 24.22 9.38
C TRP A 531 -47.36 24.73 10.29
N VAL A 532 -47.47 25.97 10.80
CA VAL A 532 -46.48 26.59 11.69
C VAL A 532 -46.51 25.89 13.04
N ASP A 533 -47.70 25.48 13.51
CA ASP A 533 -47.88 24.71 14.73
C ASP A 533 -47.16 23.35 14.66
N TYR A 534 -47.22 22.64 13.52
CA TYR A 534 -46.47 21.39 13.32
C TYR A 534 -44.96 21.61 13.32
N LEU A 535 -44.48 22.68 12.69
CA LEU A 535 -43.05 23.03 12.70
C LEU A 535 -42.58 23.43 14.10
N TYR A 536 -43.35 24.23 14.82
CA TYR A 536 -43.06 24.62 16.20
C TYR A 536 -43.03 23.42 17.15
N HIS A 537 -43.99 22.50 17.01
CA HIS A 537 -44.03 21.27 17.79
C HIS A 537 -42.80 20.38 17.53
N SER A 538 -42.40 20.24 16.27
CA SER A 538 -41.21 19.49 15.88
C SER A 538 -39.92 20.14 16.44
N ILE A 539 -39.75 21.46 16.33
CA ILE A 539 -38.59 22.17 16.90
C ILE A 539 -38.49 21.97 18.42
N THR A 540 -39.59 22.15 19.14
CA THR A 540 -39.60 22.03 20.61
C THR A 540 -39.39 20.59 21.09
N THR A 541 -39.91 19.61 20.34
CA THR A 541 -39.69 18.18 20.60
C THR A 541 -38.25 17.78 20.31
N PHE A 542 -37.70 18.17 19.15
CA PHE A 542 -36.32 17.90 18.76
C PHE A 542 -35.31 18.52 19.74
N THR A 543 -35.58 19.73 20.23
CA THR A 543 -34.71 20.39 21.21
C THR A 543 -34.93 19.91 22.64
N SER A 544 -35.93 19.05 22.88
CA SER A 544 -36.36 18.59 24.21
C SER A 544 -36.72 19.75 25.17
N LEU A 545 -37.07 20.93 24.64
CA LEU A 545 -37.35 22.13 25.45
C LEU A 545 -38.75 22.14 26.05
N GLY A 546 -39.66 21.23 25.68
CA GLY A 546 -40.86 20.90 26.46
C GLY A 546 -41.96 21.97 26.61
N TYR A 547 -41.82 23.18 26.06
CA TYR A 547 -42.79 24.27 26.20
C TYR A 547 -43.70 24.41 24.99
N SER A 548 -44.66 23.50 24.88
CA SER A 548 -45.61 23.49 23.78
C SER A 548 -47.04 23.44 24.31
N ASN A 549 -47.84 24.46 23.97
CA ASN A 549 -49.31 24.45 24.14
C ASN A 549 -50.00 23.43 23.20
N ILE A 550 -49.19 22.72 22.42
CA ILE A 550 -49.57 21.71 21.44
C ILE A 550 -49.18 20.35 22.01
N GLN A 551 -50.11 19.41 22.00
CA GLN A 551 -49.94 18.06 22.53
C GLN A 551 -50.08 17.02 21.40
N PRO A 552 -49.45 15.84 21.52
CA PRO A 552 -49.67 14.77 20.56
C PRO A 552 -51.14 14.33 20.58
N ASN A 553 -51.72 14.13 19.40
CA ASN A 553 -53.11 13.71 19.24
C ASN A 553 -53.29 12.23 19.61
N LEU A 554 -53.65 11.97 20.87
CA LEU A 554 -53.87 10.60 21.36
C LEU A 554 -55.10 9.92 20.74
N ALA A 555 -56.02 10.69 20.16
CA ALA A 555 -57.19 10.15 19.47
C ALA A 555 -56.84 9.57 18.08
N ALA A 556 -55.74 10.02 17.46
CA ALA A 556 -55.20 9.48 16.21
C ALA A 556 -54.42 8.17 16.39
N GLY A 557 -54.36 7.63 17.61
CA GLY A 557 -53.69 6.36 17.96
C GLY A 557 -52.31 6.55 18.61
N HIS A 558 -51.50 5.49 18.62
CA HIS A 558 -50.17 5.50 19.26
C HIS A 558 -49.06 6.12 18.39
N LEU A 559 -49.31 6.35 17.09
CA LEU A 559 -48.29 6.83 16.15
C LEU A 559 -47.70 8.19 16.55
N PRO A 560 -48.48 9.21 16.98
CA PRO A 560 -47.92 10.49 17.41
C PRO A 560 -47.01 10.39 18.63
N GLN A 561 -47.32 9.51 19.60
CA GLN A 561 -46.44 9.27 20.76
C GLN A 561 -45.10 8.66 20.35
N VAL A 562 -45.13 7.72 19.39
CA VAL A 562 -43.92 7.10 18.83
C VAL A 562 -43.08 8.13 18.07
N LEU A 563 -43.72 9.01 17.29
CA LEU A 563 -43.03 10.09 16.57
C LEU A 563 -42.35 11.07 17.55
N VAL A 564 -43.05 11.49 18.60
CA VAL A 564 -42.48 12.38 19.63
C VAL A 564 -41.27 11.74 20.32
N ALA A 565 -41.37 10.46 20.69
CA ALA A 565 -40.26 9.75 21.33
C ALA A 565 -39.05 9.59 20.38
N ALA A 566 -39.30 9.26 19.11
CA ALA A 566 -38.26 9.11 18.10
C ALA A 566 -37.56 10.45 17.80
N GLU A 567 -38.32 11.53 17.64
CA GLU A 567 -37.79 12.86 17.38
C GLU A 567 -36.96 13.39 18.55
N SER A 568 -37.46 13.25 19.77
CA SER A 568 -36.74 13.67 20.99
C SER A 568 -35.41 12.92 21.13
N GLY A 569 -35.42 11.60 20.90
CA GLY A 569 -34.22 10.77 20.94
C GLY A 569 -33.19 11.17 19.87
N LEU A 570 -33.64 11.47 18.65
CA LEU A 570 -32.74 11.93 17.58
C LEU A 570 -32.19 13.33 17.86
N GLY A 571 -33.02 14.19 18.44
CA GLY A 571 -32.66 15.55 18.85
C GLY A 571 -31.56 15.60 19.90
N VAL A 572 -31.69 14.80 20.97
CA VAL A 572 -30.64 14.65 22.00
C VAL A 572 -29.32 14.17 21.38
N LEU A 573 -29.38 13.18 20.49
CA LEU A 573 -28.20 12.66 19.80
C LEU A 573 -27.53 13.71 18.91
N MET A 574 -28.31 14.49 18.17
CA MET A 574 -27.80 15.56 17.30
C MET A 574 -27.23 16.73 18.11
N MET A 575 -27.84 17.11 19.23
CA MET A 575 -27.27 18.11 20.14
C MET A 575 -25.94 17.65 20.74
N ALA A 576 -25.87 16.41 21.24
CA ALA A 576 -24.63 15.83 21.75
C ALA A 576 -23.54 15.83 20.69
N LEU A 577 -23.90 15.56 19.42
CA LEU A 577 -22.97 15.60 18.31
C LEU A 577 -22.48 17.02 17.99
N ILE A 578 -23.36 18.02 18.00
CA ILE A 578 -22.97 19.43 17.80
C ILE A 578 -22.02 19.86 18.91
N ILE A 579 -22.32 19.56 20.17
CA ILE A 579 -21.45 19.85 21.32
C ILE A 579 -20.10 19.15 21.17
N PHE A 580 -20.10 17.88 20.76
CA PHE A 580 -18.87 17.14 20.50
C PHE A 580 -18.02 17.82 19.42
N VAL A 581 -18.62 18.24 18.29
CA VAL A 581 -17.90 18.93 17.22
C VAL A 581 -17.34 20.27 17.69
N VAL A 582 -18.13 21.09 18.40
CA VAL A 582 -17.66 22.37 18.95
C VAL A 582 -16.49 22.13 19.89
N THR A 583 -16.62 21.19 20.82
CA THR A 583 -15.58 20.89 21.81
C THR A 583 -14.32 20.36 21.12
N TYR A 584 -14.49 19.50 20.13
CA TYR A 584 -13.40 18.95 19.32
C TYR A 584 -12.68 20.04 18.52
N GLN A 585 -13.41 20.99 17.93
CA GLN A 585 -12.85 22.12 17.18
C GLN A 585 -12.13 23.12 18.09
N VAL A 586 -12.65 23.38 19.29
CA VAL A 586 -12.03 24.28 20.28
C VAL A 586 -10.79 23.65 20.92
N SER A 587 -10.78 22.32 21.07
CA SER A 587 -9.63 21.58 21.62
C SER A 587 -8.47 21.44 20.62
N ARG A 588 -8.76 21.54 19.32
CA ARG A 588 -7.76 21.51 18.24
C ARG A 588 -7.19 22.91 18.04
#